data_AF-A0A6B1KL28-F1
#
_entry.id   AF-A0A6B1KL28-F1
#
_cell.length_a   1.000
_cell.length_b   1.000
_cell.length_c   1.000
_cell.angle_alpha   90.00
_cell.angle_beta   90.00
_cell.angle_gamma   90.00
#
_symmetry.space_group_name_H-M   'P 1'
#
loop_
_entity.id
_entity.type
_entity.pdbx_description
1 polymer ?
#
loop_
_entity_poly.entity_id
_entity_poly.type
_entity_poly.pdbx_seq_one_letter_code
_entity_poly.pdbx_strand_id
1 'polypeptide(L)' 'MALTIGPPHPSLRISQPHMALPAVTGAAEHHPLRAALDAVHAAVAAYGDDHPALLAEVWSVVRGTVRVPGP' A
#
# COMPACT_ATOMS: atom_id res chain seq x y z
N MET A 1 15.23 8.85 12.91
CA MET A 1 14.72 8.31 11.64
C MET A 1 15.45 9.04 10.51
N ALA A 2 16.34 8.35 9.79
CA ALA A 2 17.13 8.95 8.72
C ALA A 2 16.44 8.67 7.38
N LEU A 3 15.94 9.71 6.73
CA LEU A 3 15.45 9.64 5.35
C LEU A 3 16.64 9.85 4.42
N THR A 4 17.02 8.81 3.69
CA THR A 4 17.99 8.94 2.59
C THR A 4 17.26 9.43 1.34
N ILE A 5 17.57 10.66 0.91
CA ILE A 5 17.13 11.23 -0.36
C ILE A 5 18.30 11.12 -1.34
N GLY A 6 18.13 10.30 -2.37
CA GLY A 6 19.12 10.06 -3.43
C GLY A 6 18.63 8.96 -4.38
N PRO A 7 19.16 8.87 -5.61
CA PRO A 7 18.79 7.82 -6.53
C PRO A 7 19.04 6.43 -5.92
N PRO A 8 18.15 5.45 -6.13
CA PRO A 8 18.28 4.13 -5.53
C PRO A 8 19.62 3.49 -5.89
N HIS A 9 20.28 2.89 -4.90
CA HIS A 9 21.57 2.24 -5.11
C HIS A 9 21.40 1.11 -6.15
N PRO A 10 22.13 1.11 -7.28
CA PRO A 10 21.87 0.21 -8.41
C PRO A 10 22.09 -1.28 -8.10
N SER A 11 22.79 -1.58 -7.01
CA SER A 11 23.00 -2.93 -6.47
C SER A 11 21.86 -3.42 -5.56
N LEU A 12 21.00 -2.52 -5.07
CA LEU A 12 19.87 -2.84 -4.19
C LEU A 12 18.60 -2.95 -5.04
N ARG A 13 18.49 -4.04 -5.82
CA ARG A 13 17.24 -4.37 -6.52
C ARG A 13 16.28 -5.04 -5.57
N ILE A 14 15.55 -4.23 -4.80
CA ILE A 14 14.40 -4.73 -4.04
C ILE A 14 13.26 -4.95 -5.04
N SER A 15 12.65 -6.14 -4.99
CA SER A 15 11.49 -6.43 -5.84
C SER A 15 10.29 -5.59 -5.41
N GLN A 16 9.44 -5.19 -6.36
CA GLN A 16 8.25 -4.39 -6.12
C GLN A 16 7.34 -4.96 -4.99
N PRO A 17 7.11 -6.29 -4.86
CA PRO A 17 6.34 -6.82 -3.73
C PRO A 17 6.98 -6.56 -2.36
N HIS A 18 8.32 -6.54 -2.28
CA HIS A 18 9.03 -6.25 -1.04
C HIS A 18 9.01 -4.75 -0.70
N MET A 19 8.86 -3.87 -1.69
CA MET A 19 8.62 -2.45 -1.47
C MET A 19 7.24 -2.19 -0.85
N ALA A 20 6.27 -3.08 -1.05
CA ALA A 20 4.93 -2.98 -0.45
C ALA A 20 4.84 -3.52 0.99
N LEU A 21 5.92 -4.08 1.55
CA LEU A 21 5.95 -4.63 2.92
C LEU A 21 5.47 -3.65 4.00
N PRO A 22 5.81 -2.34 3.96
CA PRO A 22 5.29 -1.36 4.92
C PRO A 22 3.76 -1.22 4.87
N ALA A 23 3.13 -1.49 3.73
CA ALA A 23 1.68 -1.43 3.61
C ALA A 23 1.00 -2.56 4.42
N VAL A 24 1.61 -3.75 4.40
CA VAL A 24 1.14 -4.92 5.15
C VAL A 24 1.25 -4.68 6.66
N THR A 25 2.36 -4.11 7.11
CA THR A 25 2.56 -3.82 8.54
C THR A 25 1.74 -2.61 9.01
N GLY A 26 1.60 -1.58 8.18
CA GLY A 26 0.78 -0.40 8.50
C GLY A 26 -0.70 -0.74 8.67
N ALA A 27 -1.21 -1.71 7.90
CA ALA A 27 -2.59 -2.18 8.04
C ALA A 27 -2.89 -2.85 9.40
N ALA A 28 -1.87 -3.26 10.15
CA ALA A 28 -2.02 -3.88 11.47
C ALA A 28 -2.00 -2.87 12.64
N GLU A 29 -1.87 -1.57 12.37
CA GLU A 29 -1.82 -0.55 13.42
C GLU A 29 -3.14 -0.35 14.17
N HIS A 30 -3.04 0.08 15.44
CA HIS A 30 -4.19 0.24 16.35
C HIS A 30 -5.23 1.28 15.92
N HIS A 31 -4.84 2.31 15.16
CA HIS A 31 -5.77 3.32 14.69
C HIS A 31 -6.26 2.97 13.27
N PRO A 32 -7.47 2.40 13.12
CA PRO A 32 -7.88 1.73 11.89
C PRO A 32 -7.90 2.66 10.67
N LEU A 33 -8.29 3.92 10.84
CA LEU A 33 -8.28 4.89 9.74
C LEU A 33 -6.86 5.27 9.31
N ARG A 34 -5.96 5.47 10.28
CA ARG A 34 -4.55 5.80 9.99
C ARG A 34 -3.84 4.61 9.35
N ALA A 35 -4.04 3.41 9.90
CA ALA A 35 -3.55 2.15 9.37
C ALA A 35 -3.90 1.97 7.89
N ALA A 36 -5.16 2.22 7.53
CA ALA A 36 -5.63 2.11 6.15
C ALA A 36 -4.96 3.14 5.21
N LEU A 37 -4.84 4.40 5.65
CA LEU A 37 -4.23 5.46 4.84
C LEU A 37 -2.73 5.22 4.63
N ASP A 38 -2.02 4.82 5.68
CA ASP A 38 -0.59 4.51 5.62
C ASP A 38 -0.33 3.28 4.74
N ALA A 39 -1.21 2.27 4.81
CA ALA A 39 -1.16 1.10 3.94
C ALA A 39 -1.34 1.46 2.46
N VAL A 40 -2.37 2.27 2.15
CA VAL A 40 -2.62 2.72 0.77
C VAL A 40 -1.45 3.57 0.26
N HIS A 41 -0.93 4.49 1.09
CA HIS A 41 0.20 5.34 0.72
C HIS A 41 1.44 4.51 0.39
N ALA A 42 1.79 3.55 1.25
CA ALA A 42 2.92 2.66 1.03
C ALA A 42 2.74 1.79 -0.23
N ALA A 43 1.53 1.30 -0.50
CA ALA A 43 1.25 0.50 -1.68
C ALA A 43 1.35 1.32 -2.99
N VAL A 44 0.84 2.55 -3.00
CA VAL A 44 0.98 3.48 -4.14
C VAL A 44 2.44 3.85 -4.37
N ALA A 45 3.19 4.16 -3.30
CA ALA A 45 4.61 4.47 -3.39
C ALA A 45 5.44 3.27 -3.94
N ALA A 46 5.06 2.05 -3.58
CA ALA A 46 5.70 0.84 -4.10
C ALA A 46 5.38 0.57 -5.58
N TYR A 47 4.17 0.91 -6.03
CA TYR A 47 3.75 0.70 -7.42
C TYR A 47 4.16 1.82 -8.38
N GLY A 48 4.47 3.02 -7.88
CA GLY A 48 4.92 4.13 -8.73
C GLY A 48 3.87 4.49 -9.80
N ASP A 49 4.29 4.56 -11.07
CA ASP A 49 3.41 4.94 -12.19
C ASP A 49 2.30 3.90 -12.46
N ASP A 50 2.49 2.65 -12.03
CA ASP A 50 1.51 1.57 -12.20
C ASP A 50 0.43 1.55 -11.09
N HIS A 51 0.47 2.50 -10.15
CA HIS A 51 -0.52 2.59 -9.07
C HIS A 51 -2.00 2.66 -9.54
N PRO A 52 -2.37 3.18 -10.72
CA PRO A 52 -3.76 3.18 -11.15
C PRO A 52 -4.32 1.76 -11.32
N ALA A 53 -3.50 0.80 -11.77
CA ALA A 53 -3.89 -0.60 -11.93
C ALA A 53 -4.11 -1.26 -10.56
N LEU A 54 -3.20 -1.03 -9.61
CA LEU A 54 -3.33 -1.48 -8.22
C LEU A 54 -4.62 -0.96 -7.58
N LEU A 55 -4.90 0.33 -7.71
CA LEU A 55 -6.12 0.92 -7.14
C LEU A 55 -7.39 0.33 -7.76
N ALA A 56 -7.38 0.04 -9.06
CA ALA A 56 -8.51 -0.61 -9.72
C ALA A 56 -8.79 -2.01 -9.13
N GLU A 57 -7.75 -2.79 -8.84
CA GLU A 57 -7.84 -4.09 -8.19
C GLU A 57 -8.38 -3.98 -6.77
N VAL A 58 -7.82 -3.09 -5.94
CA VAL A 58 -8.29 -2.84 -4.57
C VAL A 58 -9.77 -2.46 -4.57
N TRP A 59 -10.18 -1.56 -5.46
CA TRP A 59 -11.58 -1.16 -5.57
C TRP A 59 -12.49 -2.28 -6.07
N SER A 60 -12.00 -3.20 -6.90
CA SER A 60 -12.74 -4.40 -7.29
C SER A 60 -13.07 -5.26 -6.06
N VAL A 61 -12.08 -5.48 -5.19
CA VAL A 61 -12.25 -6.23 -3.94
C VAL A 61 -13.22 -5.50 -3.00
N VAL A 62 -13.02 -4.20 -2.75
CA VAL A 62 -13.89 -3.41 -1.85
C VAL A 62 -15.35 -3.42 -2.32
N ARG A 63 -15.60 -3.23 -3.61
CA ARG A 63 -16.97 -3.27 -4.15
C ARG A 63 -17.59 -4.67 -4.09
N GLY A 64 -16.77 -5.72 -4.15
CA GLY A 64 -17.21 -7.11 -3.97
C GLY A 64 -17.43 -7.52 -2.51
N THR A 65 -16.71 -6.91 -1.56
CA THR A 65 -16.82 -7.21 -0.12
C THR A 65 -17.90 -6.40 0.59
N VAL A 66 -18.40 -5.31 0.00
CA VAL A 66 -19.57 -4.59 0.50
C VAL A 66 -20.84 -5.42 0.28
N ARG A 67 -21.11 -6.33 1.23
CA ARG A 67 -22.47 -6.74 1.58
C ARG A 67 -22.82 -6.09 2.90
N VAL A 68 -23.63 -5.04 2.85
CA VAL A 68 -24.19 -4.41 4.06
C VAL A 68 -25.27 -5.36 4.62
N PRO A 69 -25.15 -5.87 5.85
CA PRO A 69 -26.29 -6.48 6.53
C PRO A 69 -27.25 -5.35 6.92
N GLY A 70 -28.49 -5.42 6.44
CA GLY A 70 -29.56 -4.54 6.92
C GLY A 70 -30.03 -4.95 8.34
N PRO A 71 -30.66 -4.02 9.09
CA PRO A 71 -31.18 -4.30 10.42
C PRO A 71 -32.29 -5.36 10.43
#